data_AF-A6TT10-F1
#
_entry.id   AF-A6TT10-F1
#
_cell.length_a   1.000
_cell.length_b   1.000
_cell.length_c   1.000
_cell.angle_alpha   90.00
_cell.angle_beta   90.00
_cell.angle_gamma   90.00
#
_symmetry.space_group_name_H-M   'P 1'
#
loop_
_entity.id
_entity.type
_entity.pdbx_description
1 polymer ?
#
loop_
_entity_poly.entity_id
_entity_poly.type
_entity_poly.pdbx_seq_one_letter_code
_entity_poly.pdbx_strand_id
1 'polypeptide(L)'
;MNTILTTILIITGITTTLALLLTLANTYIADYGERKIRINKDKEFIVEGGNTLLSSLIENEIYLPSACGGKGSCGYCKCAINEGGGPVLPTELSYLTEDDMKNNVRLSCQVKVKADMEIQIAEDLLNVKQFEAIVEKTEDLTSTIKLLRLKITDGQEIEFKAGQYVQLLAPPYPGSPDEVFRAYSIASSPNNKGYIDLIIGYVPDGLLTTYVHKHLSEGDEILFNGPFGDFYLQDCEEDAILVAVGTGMAPIRSILFEMLNKKIDRNTIFFFGAKTPEDLFLLDEMTMFEKELPRFKFVPTLSRAPEESQWKGEEGRVTDAMMKFLEKKEGREAYLCGSAPMIDSTVKTLVERAFADNKIYYDKFD
;
A
#
# COMPACT_ATOMS: atom_id res chain seq x y z
N MET A 1 38.43 -8.42 49.48
CA MET A 1 37.03 -8.21 49.88
C MET A 1 36.63 -6.73 49.84
N ASN A 2 37.37 -5.83 50.52
CA ASN A 2 37.08 -4.37 50.48
C ASN A 2 37.05 -3.77 49.08
N THR A 3 38.04 -4.04 48.23
CA THR A 3 38.10 -3.45 46.87
C THR A 3 36.89 -3.83 46.01
N ILE A 4 36.42 -5.08 46.11
CA ILE A 4 35.23 -5.55 45.40
C ILE A 4 33.98 -4.83 45.92
N LEU A 5 33.85 -4.70 47.24
CA LEU A 5 32.72 -4.00 47.87
C LEU A 5 32.67 -2.51 47.48
N THR A 6 33.83 -1.84 47.47
CA THR A 6 33.94 -0.43 47.08
C THR A 6 33.61 -0.23 45.61
N THR A 7 34.09 -1.10 44.71
CA THR A 7 33.76 -1.03 43.28
C THR A 7 32.26 -1.23 43.03
N ILE A 8 31.62 -2.19 43.71
CA ILE A 8 30.17 -2.41 43.60
C ILE A 8 29.40 -1.17 44.07
N LEU A 9 29.76 -0.59 45.22
CA LEU A 9 29.11 0.62 45.75
C LEU A 9 29.23 1.82 44.79
N ILE A 10 30.41 2.01 44.19
CA ILE A 10 30.64 3.10 43.24
C ILE A 10 29.80 2.90 41.97
N ILE A 11 29.83 1.70 41.37
CA ILE A 11 29.06 1.41 40.16
C ILE A 11 27.55 1.58 40.42
N THR A 12 27.04 1.01 41.51
CA THR A 12 25.62 1.16 41.88
C THR A 12 25.24 2.60 42.16
N GLY A 13 26.11 3.38 42.82
CA GLY A 13 25.89 4.80 43.06
C GLY A 13 25.79 5.60 41.76
N ILE A 14 26.70 5.35 40.81
CA ILE A 14 26.70 6.00 39.51
C ILE A 14 25.46 5.61 38.70
N THR A 15 25.13 4.33 38.61
CA THR A 15 23.97 3.86 37.82
C THR A 15 22.66 4.35 38.41
N THR A 16 22.54 4.40 39.74
CA THR A 16 21.35 4.91 40.43
C THR A 16 21.21 6.42 40.25
N THR A 17 22.31 7.17 40.32
CA THR A 17 22.30 8.62 40.08
C THR A 17 21.91 8.92 38.63
N LEU A 18 22.48 8.18 37.67
CA LEU A 18 22.13 8.33 36.26
C LEU A 18 20.65 7.97 36.01
N ALA A 19 20.16 6.88 36.59
CA ALA A 19 18.76 6.49 36.51
C ALA A 19 17.84 7.57 37.08
N LEU A 20 18.18 8.14 38.25
CA LEU A 20 17.40 9.22 38.87
C LEU A 20 17.37 10.48 38.00
N LEU A 21 18.53 10.87 37.44
CA LEU A 21 18.61 12.01 36.52
C LEU A 21 17.78 11.79 35.26
N LEU A 22 17.81 10.59 34.68
CA LEU A 22 16.98 10.24 33.53
C LEU A 22 15.50 10.26 33.87
N THR A 23 15.10 9.74 35.04
CA THR A 23 13.70 9.78 35.49
C THR A 23 13.23 11.22 35.68
N LEU A 24 14.02 12.08 36.34
CA LEU A 24 13.69 13.49 36.51
C LEU A 24 13.63 14.24 35.17
N ALA A 25 14.58 14.00 34.28
CA ALA A 25 14.55 14.57 32.94
C ALA A 25 13.29 14.12 32.18
N ASN A 26 12.89 12.85 32.31
CA ASN A 26 11.66 12.35 31.71
C ASN A 26 10.43 13.08 32.24
N THR A 27 10.29 13.20 33.57
CA THR A 27 9.12 13.85 34.20
C THR A 27 9.02 15.35 33.92
N TYR A 28 10.13 16.06 33.73
CA TYR A 28 10.11 17.52 33.53
C TYR A 28 10.21 17.96 32.06
N ILE A 29 10.83 17.15 31.19
CA ILE A 29 11.14 17.54 29.80
C ILE A 29 10.32 16.73 28.79
N ALA A 30 10.00 15.47 29.10
CA ALA A 30 9.36 14.54 28.17
C ALA A 30 7.91 14.19 28.54
N ASP A 31 7.48 14.47 29.78
CA ASP A 31 6.08 14.34 30.18
C ASP A 31 5.29 15.57 29.71
N TYR A 32 4.64 15.40 28.56
CA TYR A 32 3.75 16.41 28.01
C TYR A 32 2.34 16.29 28.62
N GLY A 33 2.06 15.35 29.52
CA GLY A 33 0.74 15.09 30.08
C GLY A 33 -0.30 14.66 29.04
N GLU A 34 -1.56 14.59 29.47
CA GLU A 34 -2.70 14.31 28.61
C GLU A 34 -2.94 15.45 27.61
N ARG A 35 -3.15 15.08 26.34
CA ARG A 35 -3.42 16.00 25.23
C ARG A 35 -4.68 15.61 24.48
N LYS A 36 -5.44 16.60 24.07
CA LYS A 36 -6.66 16.41 23.28
C LYS A 36 -6.33 16.47 21.79
N ILE A 37 -6.76 15.46 21.04
CA ILE A 37 -6.74 15.47 19.57
C ILE A 37 -8.18 15.55 19.08
N ARG A 38 -8.47 16.53 18.23
CA ARG A 38 -9.75 16.70 17.55
C ARG A 38 -9.59 16.41 16.06
N ILE A 39 -10.44 15.54 15.52
CA ILE A 39 -10.46 15.14 14.11
C ILE A 39 -11.74 15.63 13.46
N ASN A 40 -11.61 16.33 12.33
CA ASN A 40 -12.72 16.81 11.48
C ASN A 40 -13.80 17.58 12.26
N LYS A 41 -13.45 18.18 13.42
CA LYS A 41 -14.35 18.88 14.35
C LYS A 41 -15.44 18.03 15.05
N ASP A 42 -15.52 16.74 14.74
CA ASP A 42 -16.58 15.86 15.24
C ASP A 42 -16.07 14.80 16.24
N LYS A 43 -14.89 14.21 15.99
CA LYS A 43 -14.29 13.19 16.88
C LYS A 43 -13.24 13.82 17.79
N GLU A 44 -13.26 13.52 19.08
CA GLU A 44 -12.20 13.89 20.02
C GLU A 44 -11.81 12.72 20.92
N PHE A 45 -10.53 12.61 21.22
CA PHE A 45 -9.99 11.66 22.18
C PHE A 45 -8.77 12.26 22.89
N ILE A 46 -8.44 11.67 24.04
CA ILE A 46 -7.34 12.10 24.90
C ILE A 46 -6.22 11.08 24.73
N VAL A 47 -5.00 11.57 24.55
CA VAL A 47 -3.79 10.75 24.39
C VAL A 47 -2.69 11.21 25.33
N GLU A 48 -1.76 10.31 25.62
CA GLU A 48 -0.52 10.66 26.31
C GLU A 48 0.40 11.43 25.35
N GLY A 49 0.80 12.65 25.74
CA GLY A 49 1.70 13.46 24.94
C GLY A 49 3.12 12.89 24.88
N GLY A 50 3.86 13.22 23.81
CA GLY A 50 5.23 12.77 23.57
C GLY A 50 5.37 11.70 22.49
N ASN A 51 4.32 10.90 22.28
CA ASN A 51 4.22 9.94 21.17
C ASN A 51 4.06 10.64 19.81
N THR A 52 4.31 9.90 18.73
CA THR A 52 4.03 10.38 17.38
C THR A 52 2.53 10.43 17.16
N LEU A 53 2.07 11.39 16.36
CA LEU A 53 0.65 11.51 16.01
C LEU A 53 0.14 10.21 15.35
N LEU A 54 0.94 9.56 14.51
CA LEU A 54 0.57 8.28 13.90
C LEU A 54 0.32 7.19 14.95
N SER A 55 1.22 7.03 15.92
CA SER A 55 1.07 6.03 16.99
C SER A 55 -0.18 6.30 17.82
N SER A 56 -0.39 7.55 18.23
CA SER A 56 -1.57 7.97 18.98
C SER A 56 -2.88 7.75 18.22
N LEU A 57 -2.87 7.89 16.88
CA LEU A 57 -4.02 7.57 16.03
C LEU A 57 -4.29 6.07 15.97
N ILE A 58 -3.25 5.24 15.78
CA ILE A 58 -3.37 3.78 15.73
C ILE A 58 -3.90 3.22 17.06
N GLU A 59 -3.42 3.72 18.19
CA GLU A 59 -3.90 3.35 19.54
C GLU A 59 -5.40 3.65 19.74
N ASN A 60 -5.95 4.59 18.97
CA ASN A 60 -7.36 4.96 18.98
C ASN A 60 -8.11 4.45 17.74
N GLU A 61 -7.61 3.36 17.13
CA GLU A 61 -8.22 2.66 16.00
C GLU A 61 -8.39 3.54 14.73
N ILE A 62 -7.54 4.55 14.57
CA ILE A 62 -7.51 5.42 13.39
C ILE A 62 -6.24 5.13 12.60
N TYR A 63 -6.42 4.49 11.45
CA TYR A 63 -5.31 4.00 10.64
C TYR A 63 -5.05 4.92 9.46
N LEU A 64 -3.95 5.68 9.52
CA LEU A 64 -3.41 6.36 8.35
C LEU A 64 -2.46 5.43 7.59
N PRO A 65 -2.38 5.53 6.25
CA PRO A 65 -1.51 4.66 5.46
C PRO A 65 -0.04 4.88 5.84
N SER A 66 0.65 3.81 6.24
CA SER A 66 2.06 3.87 6.63
C SER A 66 2.84 2.61 6.22
N ALA A 67 3.31 2.58 4.97
CA ALA A 67 4.05 1.43 4.43
C ALA A 67 5.42 1.21 5.10
N CYS A 68 5.90 2.19 5.87
CA CYS A 68 7.15 2.08 6.63
C CYS A 68 6.95 1.79 8.13
N GLY A 69 5.70 1.66 8.61
CA GLY A 69 5.41 1.48 10.03
C GLY A 69 5.83 2.68 10.89
N GLY A 70 5.77 3.90 10.34
CA GLY A 70 6.12 5.13 11.06
C GLY A 70 7.61 5.49 11.11
N LYS A 71 8.46 4.79 10.36
CA LYS A 71 9.91 5.07 10.26
C LYS A 71 10.27 6.34 9.46
N GLY A 72 9.28 7.05 8.90
CA GLY A 72 9.49 8.33 8.20
C GLY A 72 10.07 8.22 6.79
N SER A 73 10.00 7.05 6.15
CA SER A 73 10.66 6.81 4.86
C SER A 73 9.73 6.66 3.65
N CYS A 74 8.40 6.59 3.84
CA CYS A 74 7.44 6.37 2.75
C CYS A 74 6.58 7.58 2.37
N GLY A 75 6.44 8.57 3.26
CA GLY A 75 5.63 9.77 2.99
C GLY A 75 4.11 9.56 2.90
N TYR A 76 3.58 8.37 3.16
CA TYR A 76 2.14 8.08 3.02
C TYR A 76 1.27 8.57 4.17
N CYS A 77 1.82 8.75 5.38
CA CYS A 77 1.06 9.09 6.57
C CYS A 77 0.68 10.59 6.64
N LYS A 78 0.21 11.15 5.52
CA LYS A 78 -0.16 12.55 5.39
C LYS A 78 -1.50 12.81 6.06
N CYS A 79 -1.56 13.89 6.84
CA CYS A 79 -2.81 14.48 7.33
C CYS A 79 -2.62 15.99 7.49
N ALA A 80 -3.70 16.75 7.39
CA ALA A 80 -3.64 18.19 7.65
C ALA A 80 -3.71 18.44 9.16
N ILE A 81 -2.80 19.28 9.67
CA ILE A 81 -2.72 19.65 11.08
C ILE A 81 -2.93 21.15 11.20
N ASN A 82 -4.16 21.56 11.51
CA ASN A 82 -4.57 22.95 11.57
C ASN A 82 -4.06 23.65 12.83
N GLU A 83 -3.98 22.92 13.95
CA GLU A 83 -3.47 23.41 15.23
C GLU A 83 -2.56 22.38 15.90
N GLY A 84 -1.55 22.84 16.65
CA GLY A 84 -0.68 21.96 17.46
C GLY A 84 0.45 21.22 16.73
N GLY A 85 0.57 21.36 15.40
CA GLY A 85 1.58 20.65 14.59
C GLY A 85 3.01 21.20 14.60
N GLY A 86 3.23 22.42 15.13
CA GLY A 86 4.54 23.09 15.09
C GLY A 86 5.05 23.38 13.66
N PRO A 87 6.32 23.78 13.49
CA PRO A 87 6.91 24.03 12.17
C PRO A 87 7.20 22.72 11.41
N VAL A 88 7.22 22.77 10.08
CA VAL A 88 7.62 21.65 9.20
C VAL A 88 9.02 21.18 9.55
N LEU A 89 9.21 19.88 9.75
CA LEU A 89 10.49 19.28 10.10
C LEU A 89 11.32 19.00 8.84
N PRO A 90 12.66 19.04 8.92
CA PRO A 90 13.52 18.68 7.79
C PRO A 90 13.29 17.27 7.23
N THR A 91 12.84 16.33 8.08
CA THR A 91 12.51 14.94 7.69
C THR A 91 11.25 14.85 6.84
N GLU A 92 10.42 15.90 6.81
CA GLU A 92 9.17 15.93 6.04
C GLU A 92 9.36 16.55 4.64
N LEU A 93 10.37 17.41 4.47
CA LEU A 93 10.52 18.27 3.28
C LEU A 93 10.60 17.50 1.96
N SER A 94 11.20 16.30 1.96
CA SER A 94 11.32 15.49 0.74
C SER A 94 10.00 14.86 0.30
N TYR A 95 8.98 14.84 1.16
CA TYR A 95 7.69 14.18 0.92
C TYR A 95 6.53 15.16 0.78
N LEU A 96 6.74 16.43 1.11
CA LEU A 96 5.72 17.47 1.05
C LEU A 96 5.92 18.36 -0.18
N THR A 97 4.84 18.54 -0.94
CA THR A 97 4.78 19.53 -2.03
C THR A 97 4.55 20.95 -1.48
N GLU A 98 4.68 21.96 -2.33
CA GLU A 98 4.33 23.34 -1.94
C GLU A 98 2.86 23.47 -1.53
N ASP A 99 1.96 22.78 -2.23
CA ASP A 99 0.53 22.80 -1.92
C ASP A 99 0.20 22.01 -0.66
N ASP A 100 0.92 20.91 -0.37
CA ASP A 100 0.84 20.22 0.92
C ASP A 100 1.15 21.20 2.06
N MET A 101 2.27 21.93 1.96
CA MET A 101 2.69 22.88 2.99
C MET A 101 1.70 24.04 3.16
N LYS A 102 1.13 24.57 2.07
CA LYS A 102 0.08 25.62 2.13
C LYS A 102 -1.18 25.13 2.84
N ASN A 103 -1.52 23.86 2.70
CA ASN A 103 -2.70 23.24 3.31
C ASN A 103 -2.40 22.60 4.69
N ASN A 104 -1.29 22.95 5.33
CA ASN A 104 -0.86 22.42 6.62
C ASN A 104 -0.74 20.89 6.67
N VAL A 105 -0.44 20.24 5.54
CA VAL A 105 -0.23 18.79 5.46
C VAL A 105 1.12 18.43 6.08
N ARG A 106 1.12 17.41 6.93
CA ARG A 106 2.27 16.94 7.70
C ARG A 106 2.35 15.41 7.70
N LEU A 107 3.52 14.87 8.00
CA LEU A 107 3.70 13.44 8.20
C LEU A 107 3.40 13.09 9.67
N SER A 108 2.28 12.43 9.91
CA SER A 108 1.83 12.09 11.28
C SER A 108 2.83 11.22 12.05
N CYS A 109 3.67 10.43 11.37
CA CYS A 109 4.73 9.66 12.04
C CYS A 109 5.92 10.50 12.52
N GLN A 110 6.10 11.71 11.98
CA GLN A 110 7.22 12.59 12.34
C GLN A 110 6.81 13.64 13.37
N VAL A 111 5.53 14.02 13.39
CA VAL A 111 4.98 15.00 14.33
C VAL A 111 4.71 14.34 15.68
N LYS A 112 5.25 14.93 16.76
CA LYS A 112 4.97 14.51 18.14
C LYS A 112 3.82 15.31 18.74
N VAL A 113 2.96 14.65 19.49
CA VAL A 113 1.84 15.29 20.20
C VAL A 113 2.37 16.00 21.46
N LYS A 114 2.62 17.30 21.37
CA LYS A 114 3.17 18.12 22.48
C LYS A 114 2.17 19.10 23.09
N ALA A 115 1.09 19.37 22.36
CA ALA A 115 0.00 20.25 22.73
C ALA A 115 -1.29 19.65 22.16
N ASP A 116 -2.44 20.24 22.48
CA ASP A 116 -3.70 19.86 21.86
C ASP A 116 -3.64 20.13 20.36
N MET A 117 -4.26 19.26 19.57
CA MET A 117 -4.16 19.28 18.10
C MET A 117 -5.55 19.27 17.45
N GLU A 118 -5.70 20.05 16.39
CA GLU A 118 -6.83 19.93 15.46
C GLU A 118 -6.29 19.40 14.13
N ILE A 119 -6.75 18.22 13.74
CA ILE A 119 -6.34 17.54 12.50
C ILE A 119 -7.52 17.27 11.59
N GLN A 120 -7.22 17.17 10.31
CA GLN A 120 -8.19 16.82 9.28
C GLN A 120 -7.71 15.60 8.51
N ILE A 121 -8.59 14.60 8.47
CA ILE A 121 -8.36 13.30 7.83
C ILE A 121 -9.52 13.05 6.86
N ALA A 122 -9.21 12.47 5.70
CA ALA A 122 -10.23 12.10 4.73
C ALA A 122 -11.23 11.11 5.33
N GLU A 123 -12.53 11.27 5.07
CA GLU A 123 -13.57 10.41 5.63
C GLU A 123 -13.36 8.93 5.28
N ASP A 124 -12.90 8.65 4.06
CA ASP A 124 -12.57 7.29 3.61
C ASP A 124 -11.51 6.62 4.51
N LEU A 125 -10.55 7.39 5.03
CA LEU A 125 -9.51 6.88 5.95
C LEU A 125 -10.04 6.65 7.37
N LEU A 126 -11.14 7.30 7.76
CA LEU A 126 -11.76 7.08 9.08
C LEU A 126 -12.55 5.77 9.15
N ASN A 127 -12.82 5.14 8.00
CA ASN A 127 -13.50 3.86 7.91
C ASN A 127 -12.54 2.66 7.79
N VAL A 128 -11.23 2.93 7.74
CA VAL A 128 -10.20 1.89 7.69
C VAL A 128 -10.19 1.12 8.99
N LYS A 129 -10.05 -0.20 8.88
CA LYS A 129 -10.00 -1.11 10.02
C LYS A 129 -8.79 -2.02 9.95
N GLN A 130 -8.47 -2.60 11.10
CA GLN A 130 -7.62 -3.76 11.21
C GLN A 130 -8.46 -5.03 11.16
N PHE A 131 -7.93 -6.04 10.49
CA PHE A 131 -8.58 -7.33 10.31
C PHE A 131 -7.66 -8.45 10.81
N GLU A 132 -8.26 -9.41 11.50
CA GLU A 132 -7.64 -10.71 11.78
C GLU A 132 -8.02 -11.69 10.68
N ALA A 133 -7.02 -12.38 10.12
CA ALA A 133 -7.23 -13.34 9.06
C ALA A 133 -6.37 -14.59 9.21
N ILE A 134 -6.79 -15.66 8.55
CA ILE A 134 -5.99 -16.86 8.35
C ILE A 134 -5.59 -17.00 6.89
N VAL A 135 -4.43 -17.58 6.64
CA VAL A 135 -4.01 -17.96 5.29
C VAL A 135 -4.83 -19.17 4.85
N GLU A 136 -5.87 -18.93 4.05
CA GLU A 136 -6.75 -20.00 3.56
C GLU A 136 -6.10 -20.77 2.41
N LYS A 137 -5.38 -20.08 1.53
CA LYS A 137 -4.76 -20.69 0.35
C LYS A 137 -3.47 -19.96 -0.05
N THR A 138 -2.48 -20.71 -0.47
CA THR A 138 -1.31 -20.23 -1.19
C THR A 138 -1.18 -20.93 -2.54
N GLU A 139 -0.77 -20.19 -3.57
CA GLU A 139 -0.56 -20.76 -4.92
C GLU A 139 0.60 -20.04 -5.61
N ASP A 140 1.60 -20.78 -6.07
CA ASP A 140 2.69 -20.22 -6.86
C ASP A 140 2.21 -19.96 -8.29
N LEU A 141 2.07 -18.68 -8.66
CA LEU A 141 1.66 -18.26 -9.99
C LEU A 141 2.84 -18.29 -10.98
N THR A 142 4.04 -17.99 -10.48
CA THR A 142 5.32 -18.12 -11.20
C THR A 142 6.39 -18.56 -10.20
N SER A 143 7.64 -18.72 -10.65
CA SER A 143 8.78 -19.02 -9.77
C SER A 143 9.06 -17.95 -8.70
N THR A 144 8.50 -16.74 -8.85
CA THR A 144 8.74 -15.61 -7.93
C THR A 144 7.45 -14.91 -7.50
N ILE A 145 6.28 -15.31 -7.97
CA ILE A 145 5.01 -14.65 -7.65
C ILE A 145 4.06 -15.68 -7.04
N LYS A 146 3.49 -15.32 -5.88
CA LYS A 146 2.56 -16.15 -5.13
C LYS A 146 1.22 -15.43 -4.98
N LEU A 147 0.13 -16.16 -5.19
CA LEU A 147 -1.21 -15.76 -4.76
C LEU A 147 -1.41 -16.19 -3.32
N LEU A 148 -1.87 -15.26 -2.50
CA LEU A 148 -2.15 -15.45 -1.08
C LEU A 148 -3.61 -15.10 -0.81
N ARG A 149 -4.43 -16.06 -0.37
CA ARG A 149 -5.80 -15.83 0.06
C ARG A 149 -5.86 -15.71 1.57
N LEU A 150 -6.36 -14.57 2.04
CA LEU A 150 -6.55 -14.27 3.45
C LEU A 150 -8.03 -14.27 3.77
N LYS A 151 -8.46 -15.23 4.59
CA LYS A 151 -9.84 -15.33 5.06
C LYS A 151 -9.98 -14.60 6.38
N ILE A 152 -10.92 -13.66 6.46
CA ILE A 152 -11.18 -12.84 7.64
C ILE A 152 -11.88 -13.71 8.70
N THR A 153 -11.41 -13.65 9.94
CA THR A 153 -11.84 -14.55 11.04
C THR A 153 -12.46 -13.84 12.24
N ASP A 154 -12.32 -12.53 12.35
CA ASP A 154 -12.88 -11.71 13.45
C ASP A 154 -14.38 -11.40 13.30
N GLY A 155 -15.04 -11.95 12.27
CA GLY A 155 -16.46 -11.71 11.98
C GLY A 155 -16.74 -10.37 11.30
N GLN A 156 -15.69 -9.61 10.93
CA GLN A 156 -15.83 -8.40 10.13
C GLN A 156 -15.98 -8.72 8.64
N GLU A 157 -16.49 -7.76 7.89
CA GLU A 157 -16.52 -7.76 6.44
C GLU A 157 -15.66 -6.60 5.94
N ILE A 158 -14.83 -6.86 4.93
CA ILE A 158 -14.08 -5.80 4.24
C ILE A 158 -14.93 -5.24 3.09
N GLU A 159 -15.05 -3.91 3.05
CA GLU A 159 -15.66 -3.19 1.94
C GLU A 159 -14.58 -2.31 1.29
N PHE A 160 -14.35 -2.48 0.00
CA PHE A 160 -13.30 -1.78 -0.74
C PHE A 160 -13.72 -1.50 -2.18
N LYS A 161 -13.06 -0.53 -2.82
CA LYS A 161 -13.21 -0.23 -4.25
C LYS A 161 -12.14 -1.00 -5.04
N ALA A 162 -12.53 -1.57 -6.18
CA ALA A 162 -11.62 -2.36 -7.01
C ALA A 162 -10.40 -1.56 -7.46
N GLY A 163 -9.22 -1.99 -7.03
CA GLY A 163 -7.93 -1.31 -7.23
C GLY A 163 -7.25 -0.89 -5.92
N GLN A 164 -8.00 -0.78 -4.82
CA GLN A 164 -7.45 -0.46 -3.51
C GLN A 164 -6.49 -1.53 -2.96
N TYR A 165 -5.70 -1.14 -1.96
CA TYR A 165 -4.71 -1.99 -1.32
C TYR A 165 -4.93 -2.14 0.17
N VAL A 166 -4.27 -3.13 0.78
CA VAL A 166 -4.17 -3.30 2.23
C VAL A 166 -2.72 -3.22 2.68
N GLN A 167 -2.49 -2.96 3.96
CA GLN A 167 -1.17 -3.05 4.58
C GLN A 167 -1.08 -4.34 5.37
N LEU A 168 -0.35 -5.30 4.83
CA LEU A 168 -0.11 -6.60 5.48
C LEU A 168 0.97 -6.43 6.55
N LEU A 169 0.80 -7.09 7.70
CA LEU A 169 1.79 -7.13 8.77
C LEU A 169 2.61 -8.41 8.68
N ALA A 170 3.94 -8.28 8.64
CA ALA A 170 4.84 -9.37 9.00
C ALA A 170 5.27 -9.20 10.47
N PRO A 171 5.01 -10.20 11.33
CA PRO A 171 5.53 -10.21 12.69
C PRO A 171 7.05 -10.44 12.69
N PRO A 172 7.75 -10.29 13.82
CA PRO A 172 9.15 -10.67 13.95
C PRO A 172 9.39 -12.15 13.58
N TYR A 173 10.42 -12.42 12.78
CA TYR A 173 10.82 -13.77 12.37
C TYR A 173 12.36 -13.84 12.23
N PRO A 174 12.97 -15.05 12.11
CA PRO A 174 14.42 -15.17 11.95
C PRO A 174 14.94 -14.36 10.74
N GLY A 175 15.71 -13.30 11.00
CA GLY A 175 16.21 -12.37 9.98
C GLY A 175 15.47 -11.01 9.91
N SER A 176 14.33 -10.85 10.59
CA SER A 176 13.62 -9.58 10.77
C SER A 176 13.15 -9.45 12.22
N PRO A 177 13.92 -8.76 13.09
CA PRO A 177 13.59 -8.67 14.51
C PRO A 177 12.40 -7.74 14.81
N ASP A 178 12.07 -6.85 13.87
CA ASP A 178 10.97 -5.91 14.01
C ASP A 178 9.77 -6.36 13.19
N GLU A 179 8.58 -5.99 13.65
CA GLU A 179 7.38 -6.02 12.83
C GLU A 179 7.46 -5.02 11.67
N VAL A 180 6.88 -5.38 10.52
CA VAL A 180 6.86 -4.52 9.34
C VAL A 180 5.54 -4.58 8.60
N PHE A 181 5.05 -3.42 8.21
CA PHE A 181 3.91 -3.29 7.31
C PHE A 181 4.37 -3.11 5.87
N ARG A 182 3.69 -3.70 4.88
CA ARG A 182 3.84 -3.32 3.46
C ARG A 182 2.50 -3.31 2.75
N ALA A 183 2.37 -2.40 1.80
CA ALA A 183 1.19 -2.27 0.96
C ALA A 183 1.14 -3.39 -0.09
N TYR A 184 -0.02 -4.00 -0.26
CA TYR A 184 -0.32 -4.95 -1.33
C TYR A 184 -1.73 -4.72 -1.86
N SER A 185 -1.84 -4.53 -3.16
CA SER A 185 -3.12 -4.31 -3.82
C SER A 185 -4.01 -5.55 -3.71
N ILE A 186 -5.31 -5.33 -3.47
CA ILE A 186 -6.30 -6.40 -3.40
C ILE A 186 -6.55 -6.90 -4.83
N ALA A 187 -6.46 -8.22 -5.00
CA ALA A 187 -6.62 -8.90 -6.28
C ALA A 187 -7.96 -9.61 -6.44
N SER A 188 -8.71 -9.80 -5.35
CA SER A 188 -10.04 -10.42 -5.37
C SER A 188 -11.12 -9.42 -5.77
N SER A 189 -12.29 -9.97 -6.11
CA SER A 189 -13.53 -9.23 -6.35
C SER A 189 -14.01 -8.49 -5.09
N PRO A 190 -14.42 -7.21 -5.18
CA PRO A 190 -15.06 -6.48 -4.08
C PRO A 190 -16.35 -7.10 -3.54
N ASN A 191 -17.03 -7.94 -4.35
CA ASN A 191 -18.20 -8.68 -3.89
C ASN A 191 -17.87 -9.77 -2.86
N ASN A 192 -16.60 -10.19 -2.75
CA ASN A 192 -16.16 -11.12 -1.71
C ASN A 192 -15.77 -10.33 -0.46
N LYS A 193 -16.65 -10.37 0.55
CA LYS A 193 -16.44 -9.62 1.81
C LYS A 193 -15.71 -10.41 2.90
N GLY A 194 -15.64 -11.74 2.78
CA GLY A 194 -15.06 -12.63 3.79
C GLY A 194 -13.61 -13.04 3.53
N TYR A 195 -13.04 -12.70 2.37
CA TYR A 195 -11.63 -12.95 2.07
C TYR A 195 -11.09 -11.96 1.05
N ILE A 196 -9.77 -11.77 1.06
CA ILE A 196 -9.03 -11.06 0.02
C ILE A 196 -7.97 -11.95 -0.60
N ASP A 197 -7.75 -11.78 -1.90
CA ASP A 197 -6.59 -12.35 -2.59
C ASP A 197 -5.52 -11.26 -2.75
N LEU A 198 -4.26 -11.60 -2.53
CA LEU A 198 -3.09 -10.75 -2.81
C LEU A 198 -2.17 -11.47 -3.80
N ILE A 199 -1.49 -10.72 -4.67
CA ILE A 199 -0.46 -11.26 -5.57
C ILE A 199 0.89 -10.66 -5.19
N ILE A 200 1.73 -11.47 -4.55
CA ILE A 200 2.97 -11.02 -3.89
C ILE A 200 4.18 -11.61 -4.60
N GLY A 201 4.99 -10.71 -5.17
CA GLY A 201 6.27 -11.04 -5.78
C GLY A 201 7.38 -11.14 -4.73
N TYR A 202 8.28 -12.09 -4.89
CA TYR A 202 9.45 -12.25 -4.05
C TYR A 202 10.53 -11.23 -4.42
N VAL A 203 10.86 -10.35 -3.47
CA VAL A 203 12.01 -9.45 -3.56
C VAL A 203 13.11 -9.99 -2.67
N PRO A 204 14.33 -10.24 -3.19
CA PRO A 204 15.48 -10.63 -2.38
C PRO A 204 15.71 -9.63 -1.25
N ASP A 205 15.93 -10.15 -0.04
CA ASP A 205 16.11 -9.37 1.20
C ASP A 205 14.92 -8.47 1.59
N GLY A 206 13.81 -8.55 0.86
CA GLY A 206 12.56 -7.89 1.21
C GLY A 206 11.95 -8.56 2.43
N LEU A 207 11.74 -7.81 3.51
CA LEU A 207 11.28 -8.35 4.78
C LEU A 207 9.92 -9.05 4.65
N LEU A 208 8.90 -8.33 4.17
CA LEU A 208 7.55 -8.90 4.08
C LEU A 208 7.44 -9.97 2.97
N THR A 209 8.07 -9.74 1.83
CA THR A 209 8.07 -10.74 0.75
C THR A 209 8.79 -12.02 1.17
N THR A 210 9.86 -11.92 1.96
CA THR A 210 10.53 -13.11 2.53
C THR A 210 9.64 -13.84 3.51
N TYR A 211 8.94 -13.11 4.39
CA TYR A 211 7.96 -13.70 5.30
C TYR A 211 6.89 -14.51 4.54
N VAL A 212 6.21 -13.89 3.58
CA VAL A 212 5.15 -14.55 2.77
C VAL A 212 5.68 -15.75 1.98
N HIS A 213 6.89 -15.67 1.44
CA HIS A 213 7.41 -16.72 0.57
C HIS A 213 8.08 -17.87 1.33
N LYS A 214 8.64 -17.64 2.51
CA LYS A 214 9.48 -18.62 3.22
C LYS A 214 9.02 -19.01 4.62
N HIS A 215 8.18 -18.20 5.26
CA HIS A 215 7.81 -18.37 6.66
C HIS A 215 6.31 -18.53 6.88
N LEU A 216 5.50 -18.04 5.94
CA LEU A 216 4.05 -18.12 6.00
C LEU A 216 3.53 -19.38 5.30
N SER A 217 2.63 -20.11 5.96
CA SER A 217 1.98 -21.33 5.47
C SER A 217 0.45 -21.23 5.57
N GLU A 218 -0.25 -22.10 4.86
CA GLU A 218 -1.70 -22.24 5.02
C GLU A 218 -2.06 -22.61 6.46
N GLY A 219 -3.07 -21.93 7.01
CA GLY A 219 -3.51 -22.05 8.40
C GLY A 219 -2.87 -21.04 9.37
N ASP A 220 -1.82 -20.33 8.97
CA ASP A 220 -1.21 -19.30 9.81
C ASP A 220 -2.12 -18.07 9.96
N GLU A 221 -2.07 -17.44 11.14
CA GLU A 221 -2.74 -16.17 11.41
C GLU A 221 -1.92 -14.99 10.88
N ILE A 222 -2.62 -13.97 10.39
CA ILE A 222 -2.01 -12.75 9.86
C ILE A 222 -2.93 -11.55 10.04
N LEU A 223 -2.33 -10.39 10.27
CA LEU A 223 -3.04 -9.13 10.42
C LEU A 223 -2.84 -8.24 9.19
N PHE A 224 -3.87 -7.51 8.81
CA PHE A 224 -3.75 -6.44 7.83
C PHE A 224 -4.67 -5.26 8.15
N ASN A 225 -4.31 -4.09 7.64
CA ASN A 225 -5.12 -2.87 7.76
C ASN A 225 -5.58 -2.42 6.38
N GLY A 226 -6.79 -1.89 6.28
CA GLY A 226 -7.29 -1.33 5.01
C GLY A 226 -8.80 -1.16 4.95
N PRO A 227 -9.33 -0.91 3.74
CA PRO A 227 -8.59 -0.67 2.51
C PRO A 227 -7.99 0.75 2.42
N PHE A 228 -6.99 0.93 1.57
CA PHE A 228 -6.36 2.22 1.29
C PHE A 228 -6.25 2.46 -0.22
N GLY A 229 -5.99 3.71 -0.58
CA GLY A 229 -5.59 4.11 -1.93
C GLY A 229 -6.70 4.71 -2.77
N ASP A 230 -6.27 5.57 -3.70
CA ASP A 230 -7.12 6.31 -4.62
C ASP A 230 -7.11 5.72 -6.04
N PHE A 231 -6.33 4.65 -6.25
CA PHE A 231 -6.34 3.88 -7.48
C PHE A 231 -7.52 2.92 -7.47
N TYR A 232 -8.66 3.34 -8.02
CA TYR A 232 -9.81 2.46 -8.19
C TYR A 232 -10.60 2.78 -9.46
N LEU A 233 -11.35 1.78 -9.92
CA LEU A 233 -12.25 1.90 -11.07
C LEU A 233 -13.23 3.07 -10.88
N GLN A 234 -13.18 4.04 -11.78
CA GLN A 234 -14.11 5.17 -11.78
C GLN A 234 -15.45 4.78 -12.39
N ASP A 235 -16.52 5.39 -11.87
CA ASP A 235 -17.87 5.21 -12.40
C ASP A 235 -18.07 6.10 -13.63
N CYS A 236 -17.68 5.60 -14.80
CA CYS A 236 -17.89 6.28 -16.08
C CYS A 236 -18.00 5.32 -17.26
N GLU A 237 -18.56 5.81 -18.37
CA GLU A 237 -18.81 5.04 -19.59
C GLU A 237 -17.68 5.13 -20.64
N GLU A 238 -16.62 5.91 -20.36
CA GLU A 238 -15.49 6.09 -21.28
C GLU A 238 -14.72 4.78 -21.52
N ASP A 239 -14.09 4.63 -22.69
CA ASP A 239 -13.28 3.44 -22.97
C ASP A 239 -12.08 3.38 -21.98
N ALA A 240 -11.74 2.18 -21.51
CA ALA A 240 -10.71 1.97 -20.50
C ALA A 240 -9.48 1.24 -21.05
N ILE A 241 -8.30 1.77 -20.75
CA ILE A 241 -7.03 1.12 -21.03
C ILE A 241 -6.40 0.68 -19.72
N LEU A 242 -6.21 -0.62 -19.56
CA LEU A 242 -5.54 -1.20 -18.40
C LEU A 242 -4.11 -1.54 -18.81
N VAL A 243 -3.12 -1.19 -17.99
CA VAL A 243 -1.72 -1.53 -18.26
C VAL A 243 -1.07 -2.03 -16.99
N ALA A 244 -0.48 -3.21 -17.02
CA ALA A 244 0.25 -3.73 -15.88
C ALA A 244 1.49 -4.54 -16.24
N VAL A 245 2.40 -4.65 -15.28
CA VAL A 245 3.56 -5.55 -15.33
C VAL A 245 3.75 -6.26 -13.99
N GLY A 246 4.16 -7.53 -14.04
CA GLY A 246 4.43 -8.32 -12.84
C GLY A 246 3.22 -8.37 -11.89
N THR A 247 3.45 -8.09 -10.60
CA THR A 247 2.40 -8.09 -9.57
C THR A 247 1.35 -6.98 -9.75
N GLY A 248 1.57 -6.02 -10.66
CA GLY A 248 0.56 -5.04 -11.04
C GLY A 248 -0.71 -5.65 -11.66
N MET A 249 -0.69 -6.96 -11.95
CA MET A 249 -1.89 -7.74 -12.25
C MET A 249 -2.93 -7.69 -11.11
N ALA A 250 -2.51 -7.56 -9.83
CA ALA A 250 -3.41 -7.61 -8.69
C ALA A 250 -4.57 -6.61 -8.77
N PRO A 251 -4.33 -5.29 -8.77
CA PRO A 251 -5.45 -4.35 -8.78
C PRO A 251 -6.23 -4.40 -10.09
N ILE A 252 -5.59 -4.71 -11.22
CA ILE A 252 -6.27 -4.90 -12.51
C ILE A 252 -7.23 -6.09 -12.45
N ARG A 253 -6.82 -7.21 -11.85
CA ARG A 253 -7.69 -8.39 -11.63
C ARG A 253 -8.92 -8.01 -10.81
N SER A 254 -8.75 -7.23 -9.73
CA SER A 254 -9.88 -6.73 -8.94
C SER A 254 -10.82 -5.83 -9.77
N ILE A 255 -10.26 -4.94 -10.60
CA ILE A 255 -11.03 -4.09 -11.53
C ILE A 255 -11.83 -4.93 -12.53
N LEU A 256 -11.24 -5.98 -13.12
CA LEU A 256 -11.93 -6.84 -14.07
C LEU A 256 -13.09 -7.62 -13.42
N PHE A 257 -12.92 -8.10 -12.18
CA PHE A 257 -14.03 -8.67 -11.43
C PHE A 257 -15.15 -7.67 -11.17
N GLU A 258 -14.81 -6.44 -10.81
CA GLU A 258 -15.81 -5.41 -10.58
C GLU A 258 -16.59 -5.06 -11.85
N MET A 259 -15.89 -4.95 -12.99
CA MET A 259 -16.50 -4.79 -14.30
C MET A 259 -17.46 -5.95 -14.63
N LEU A 260 -17.06 -7.18 -14.32
CA LEU A 260 -17.89 -8.37 -14.52
C LEU A 260 -19.14 -8.35 -13.62
N ASN A 261 -18.97 -8.08 -12.32
CA ASN A 261 -20.05 -8.03 -11.35
C ASN A 261 -21.11 -6.98 -11.71
N LYS A 262 -20.66 -5.79 -12.10
CA LYS A 262 -21.52 -4.65 -12.48
C LYS A 262 -21.99 -4.72 -13.93
N LYS A 263 -21.52 -5.70 -14.71
CA LYS A 263 -21.79 -5.84 -16.15
C LYS A 263 -21.46 -4.56 -16.92
N ILE A 264 -20.31 -3.96 -16.61
CA ILE A 264 -19.85 -2.74 -17.26
C ILE A 264 -19.59 -3.03 -18.73
N ASP A 265 -20.37 -2.39 -19.60
CA ASP A 265 -20.27 -2.51 -21.05
C ASP A 265 -19.53 -1.29 -21.62
N ARG A 266 -18.20 -1.26 -21.44
CA ARG A 266 -17.30 -0.26 -22.04
C ARG A 266 -16.10 -0.93 -22.71
N ASN A 267 -15.55 -0.33 -23.77
CA ASN A 267 -14.45 -0.95 -24.50
C ASN A 267 -13.23 -0.94 -23.58
N THR A 268 -12.66 -2.11 -23.34
CA THR A 268 -11.57 -2.26 -22.40
C THR A 268 -10.46 -3.08 -23.02
N ILE A 269 -9.25 -2.52 -23.06
CA ILE A 269 -8.07 -3.26 -23.51
C ILE A 269 -7.09 -3.33 -22.36
N PHE A 270 -6.67 -4.55 -22.01
CA PHE A 270 -5.66 -4.78 -21.00
C PHE A 270 -4.35 -5.21 -21.63
N PHE A 271 -3.33 -4.38 -21.48
CA PHE A 271 -1.96 -4.68 -21.87
C PHE A 271 -1.17 -5.19 -20.67
N PHE A 272 -0.70 -6.44 -20.73
CA PHE A 272 0.11 -7.03 -19.68
C PHE A 272 1.52 -7.33 -20.17
N GLY A 273 2.51 -6.70 -19.56
CA GLY A 273 3.92 -6.88 -19.91
C GLY A 273 4.62 -7.91 -19.02
N ALA A 274 5.30 -8.87 -19.64
CA ALA A 274 6.16 -9.86 -18.99
C ALA A 274 7.53 -9.93 -19.68
N LYS A 275 8.53 -10.61 -19.08
CA LYS A 275 9.83 -10.81 -19.74
C LYS A 275 9.76 -12.02 -20.64
N THR A 276 9.41 -13.17 -20.07
CA THR A 276 9.33 -14.45 -20.79
C THR A 276 7.94 -15.09 -20.61
N PRO A 277 7.60 -16.16 -21.36
CA PRO A 277 6.32 -16.84 -21.20
C PRO A 277 6.05 -17.35 -19.78
N GLU A 278 7.08 -17.72 -19.03
CA GLU A 278 6.99 -18.23 -17.65
C GLU A 278 6.62 -17.14 -16.63
N ASP A 279 6.75 -15.87 -17.01
CA ASP A 279 6.31 -14.73 -16.19
C ASP A 279 4.84 -14.37 -16.43
N LEU A 280 4.16 -15.02 -17.39
CA LEU A 280 2.74 -14.86 -17.61
C LEU A 280 1.96 -15.80 -16.68
N PHE A 281 0.93 -15.28 -16.03
CA PHE A 281 0.08 -16.03 -15.11
C PHE A 281 -1.38 -15.58 -15.22
N LEU A 282 -2.29 -16.38 -14.68
CA LEU A 282 -3.75 -16.17 -14.74
C LEU A 282 -4.30 -16.04 -16.18
N LEU A 283 -3.65 -16.66 -17.17
CA LEU A 283 -4.06 -16.61 -18.58
C LEU A 283 -5.45 -17.21 -18.83
N ASP A 284 -5.79 -18.30 -18.13
CA ASP A 284 -7.11 -18.92 -18.20
C ASP A 284 -8.20 -17.96 -17.65
N GLU A 285 -7.87 -17.18 -16.62
CA GLU A 285 -8.77 -16.19 -16.05
C GLU A 285 -8.95 -14.99 -16.99
N MET A 286 -7.89 -14.54 -17.67
CA MET A 286 -8.00 -13.52 -18.72
C MET A 286 -8.87 -14.01 -19.89
N THR A 287 -8.74 -15.27 -20.27
CA THR A 287 -9.59 -15.90 -21.29
C THR A 287 -11.06 -15.96 -20.85
N MET A 288 -11.31 -16.24 -19.56
CA MET A 288 -12.64 -16.16 -18.97
C MET A 288 -13.20 -14.73 -19.05
N PHE A 289 -12.41 -13.72 -18.70
CA PHE A 289 -12.85 -12.33 -18.82
C PHE A 289 -13.16 -11.94 -20.28
N GLU A 290 -12.36 -12.35 -21.26
CA GLU A 290 -12.65 -12.07 -22.69
C GLU A 290 -13.97 -12.71 -23.16
N LYS A 291 -14.35 -13.83 -22.57
CA LYS A 291 -15.61 -14.51 -22.87
C LYS A 291 -16.81 -13.82 -22.22
N GLU A 292 -16.68 -13.40 -20.96
CA GLU A 292 -17.79 -12.88 -20.15
C GLU A 292 -17.96 -11.35 -20.27
N LEU A 293 -16.92 -10.62 -20.69
CA LEU A 293 -16.94 -9.19 -20.98
C LEU A 293 -16.82 -8.96 -22.50
N PRO A 294 -17.93 -8.78 -23.25
CA PRO A 294 -17.93 -8.79 -24.72
C PRO A 294 -17.03 -7.75 -25.40
N ARG A 295 -16.69 -6.68 -24.70
CA ARG A 295 -15.84 -5.59 -25.20
C ARG A 295 -14.49 -5.51 -24.48
N PHE A 296 -14.08 -6.59 -23.83
CA PHE A 296 -12.77 -6.73 -23.23
C PHE A 296 -11.80 -7.44 -24.18
N LYS A 297 -10.55 -6.97 -24.22
CA LYS A 297 -9.47 -7.61 -24.95
C LYS A 297 -8.21 -7.67 -24.10
N PHE A 298 -7.61 -8.85 -24.01
CA PHE A 298 -6.35 -9.07 -23.35
C PHE A 298 -5.19 -9.10 -24.36
N VAL A 299 -4.13 -8.34 -24.08
CA VAL A 299 -2.95 -8.19 -24.95
C VAL A 299 -1.69 -8.47 -24.11
N PRO A 300 -1.31 -9.74 -23.95
CA PRO A 300 -0.04 -10.07 -23.31
C PRO A 300 1.13 -9.71 -24.24
N THR A 301 2.18 -9.13 -23.66
CA THR A 301 3.35 -8.63 -24.38
C THR A 301 4.63 -9.11 -23.72
N LEU A 302 5.54 -9.71 -24.49
CA LEU A 302 6.82 -10.20 -24.00
C LEU A 302 7.98 -9.30 -24.43
N SER A 303 8.75 -8.82 -23.45
CA SER A 303 9.93 -7.99 -23.71
C SER A 303 11.19 -8.80 -24.06
N ARG A 304 11.20 -10.11 -23.76
CA ARG A 304 12.31 -11.04 -24.01
C ARG A 304 11.77 -12.40 -24.42
N ALA A 305 10.94 -12.44 -25.47
CA ALA A 305 10.49 -13.70 -26.04
C ALA A 305 11.70 -14.52 -26.52
N PRO A 306 11.93 -15.75 -26.01
CA PRO A 306 12.99 -16.61 -26.52
C PRO A 306 12.73 -16.95 -27.99
N GLU A 307 13.79 -16.96 -28.83
CA GLU A 307 13.66 -17.32 -30.26
C GLU A 307 13.06 -18.71 -30.48
N GLU A 308 13.30 -19.61 -29.53
CA GLU A 308 12.81 -20.99 -29.51
C GLU A 308 11.41 -21.14 -28.87
N SER A 309 10.81 -20.04 -28.40
CA SER A 309 9.43 -20.05 -27.90
C SER A 309 8.42 -20.07 -29.05
N GLN A 310 7.26 -20.71 -28.84
CA GLN A 310 6.13 -20.66 -29.79
C GLN A 310 5.28 -19.39 -29.62
N TRP A 311 5.87 -18.30 -29.12
CA TRP A 311 5.16 -17.06 -28.86
C TRP A 311 4.64 -16.44 -30.16
N LYS A 312 3.37 -16.07 -30.18
CA LYS A 312 2.69 -15.42 -31.31
C LYS A 312 2.01 -14.11 -30.91
N GLY A 313 2.14 -13.71 -29.65
CA GLY A 313 1.55 -12.48 -29.13
C GLY A 313 2.43 -11.27 -29.43
N GLU A 314 2.19 -10.18 -28.71
CA GLU A 314 2.97 -8.97 -28.90
C GLU A 314 4.38 -9.11 -28.31
N GLU A 315 5.34 -8.46 -28.96
CA GLU A 315 6.74 -8.40 -28.54
C GLU A 315 7.18 -6.96 -28.32
N GLY A 316 8.13 -6.78 -27.41
CA GLY A 316 8.67 -5.48 -27.01
C GLY A 316 8.18 -5.06 -25.64
N ARG A 317 8.22 -3.75 -25.36
CA ARG A 317 7.63 -3.19 -24.14
C ARG A 317 6.12 -3.05 -24.32
N VAL A 318 5.42 -2.99 -23.19
CA VAL A 318 3.96 -2.79 -23.17
C VAL A 318 3.52 -1.53 -23.95
N THR A 319 4.33 -0.48 -23.93
CA THR A 319 4.13 0.75 -24.71
C THR A 319 4.19 0.51 -26.22
N ASP A 320 5.03 -0.42 -26.68
CA ASP A 320 5.16 -0.74 -28.10
C ASP A 320 3.89 -1.43 -28.62
N ALA A 321 3.33 -2.33 -27.82
CA ALA A 321 2.03 -2.93 -28.10
C ALA A 321 0.93 -1.86 -28.11
N MET A 322 0.85 -1.02 -27.07
CA MET A 322 -0.15 0.06 -26.99
C MET A 322 -0.14 0.95 -28.23
N MET A 323 1.02 1.29 -28.77
CA MET A 323 1.13 2.14 -29.96
C MET A 323 0.46 1.54 -31.21
N LYS A 324 0.37 0.21 -31.31
CA LYS A 324 -0.28 -0.51 -32.43
C LYS A 324 -1.79 -0.54 -32.30
N PHE A 325 -2.32 -0.59 -31.08
CA PHE A 325 -3.76 -0.76 -30.82
C PHE A 325 -4.49 0.55 -30.54
N LEU A 326 -3.79 1.57 -30.03
CA LEU A 326 -4.44 2.81 -29.57
C LEU A 326 -4.44 3.88 -30.64
N GLU A 327 -5.59 4.31 -31.12
CA GLU A 327 -5.69 5.52 -31.94
C GLU A 327 -5.55 6.78 -31.07
N LYS A 328 -5.31 7.95 -31.69
CA LYS A 328 -5.30 9.24 -31.00
C LYS A 328 -6.75 9.74 -30.85
N LYS A 329 -7.30 9.67 -29.63
CA LYS A 329 -8.72 9.90 -29.30
C LYS A 329 -8.85 10.35 -27.85
N GLU A 330 -9.69 11.35 -27.58
CA GLU A 330 -10.04 11.80 -26.23
C GLU A 330 -11.20 10.97 -25.63
N GLY A 331 -11.55 11.19 -24.37
CA GLY A 331 -12.66 10.51 -23.70
C GLY A 331 -12.36 9.04 -23.42
N ARG A 332 -11.18 8.79 -22.84
CA ARG A 332 -10.70 7.47 -22.43
C ARG A 332 -9.99 7.59 -21.09
N GLU A 333 -10.07 6.53 -20.31
CA GLU A 333 -9.38 6.41 -19.03
C GLU A 333 -8.25 5.39 -19.12
N ALA A 334 -7.20 5.62 -18.33
CA ALA A 334 -6.10 4.69 -18.22
C ALA A 334 -5.84 4.32 -16.76
N TYR A 335 -5.61 3.03 -16.51
CA TYR A 335 -5.33 2.46 -15.20
C TYR A 335 -4.01 1.70 -15.27
N LEU A 336 -2.98 2.23 -14.64
CA LEU A 336 -1.60 1.75 -14.77
C LEU A 336 -1.07 1.20 -13.45
N CYS A 337 -0.53 -0.01 -13.43
CA CYS A 337 0.05 -0.57 -12.21
C CYS A 337 1.35 -1.35 -12.47
N GLY A 338 2.38 -1.04 -11.68
CA GLY A 338 3.67 -1.73 -11.76
C GLY A 338 4.84 -0.84 -11.40
N SER A 339 6.00 -1.11 -12.00
CA SER A 339 7.23 -0.39 -11.68
C SER A 339 7.19 1.07 -12.14
N ALA A 340 7.80 1.97 -11.37
CA ALA A 340 7.86 3.39 -11.70
C ALA A 340 8.36 3.67 -13.14
N PRO A 341 9.43 3.01 -13.65
CA PRO A 341 9.87 3.23 -15.04
C PRO A 341 8.82 2.85 -16.09
N MET A 342 8.04 1.79 -15.84
CA MET A 342 6.96 1.38 -16.74
C MET A 342 5.86 2.44 -16.76
N ILE A 343 5.43 2.89 -15.58
CA ILE A 343 4.37 3.89 -15.44
C ILE A 343 4.78 5.20 -16.11
N ASP A 344 5.98 5.71 -15.82
CA ASP A 344 6.46 6.97 -16.39
C ASP A 344 6.51 6.93 -17.93
N SER A 345 6.98 5.82 -18.50
CA SER A 345 7.00 5.63 -19.96
C SER A 345 5.59 5.53 -20.57
N THR A 346 4.65 4.92 -19.84
CA THR A 346 3.28 4.70 -20.29
C THR A 346 2.47 5.98 -20.23
N VAL A 347 2.58 6.75 -19.14
CA VAL A 347 1.94 8.08 -18.99
C VAL A 347 2.34 8.98 -20.17
N LYS A 348 3.65 9.07 -20.47
CA LYS A 348 4.13 9.85 -21.61
C LYS A 348 3.47 9.40 -22.93
N THR A 349 3.41 8.10 -23.16
CA THR A 349 2.79 7.53 -24.38
C THR A 349 1.30 7.85 -24.46
N LEU A 350 0.57 7.81 -23.34
CA LEU A 350 -0.86 8.12 -23.29
C LEU A 350 -1.16 9.60 -23.56
N VAL A 351 -0.35 10.50 -23.01
CA VAL A 351 -0.47 11.95 -23.28
C VAL A 351 -0.26 12.23 -24.78
N GLU A 352 0.73 11.58 -25.42
CA GLU A 352 0.93 11.68 -26.87
C GLU A 352 -0.29 11.17 -27.68
N ARG A 353 -1.10 10.27 -27.10
CA ARG A 353 -2.35 9.72 -27.67
C ARG A 353 -3.62 10.48 -27.23
N ALA A 354 -3.48 11.68 -26.67
CA ALA A 354 -4.55 12.59 -26.26
C ALA A 354 -5.39 12.12 -25.06
N PHE A 355 -4.78 11.38 -24.12
CA PHE A 355 -5.37 11.20 -22.79
C PHE A 355 -5.17 12.47 -21.96
N ALA A 356 -6.19 12.86 -21.20
CA ALA A 356 -6.08 13.94 -20.24
C ALA A 356 -5.37 13.45 -18.96
N ASP A 357 -4.50 14.27 -18.37
CA ASP A 357 -3.71 13.87 -17.20
C ASP A 357 -4.59 13.43 -16.02
N ASN A 358 -5.75 14.08 -15.82
CA ASN A 358 -6.71 13.73 -14.78
C ASN A 358 -7.53 12.46 -15.06
N LYS A 359 -7.29 11.79 -16.19
CA LYS A 359 -7.90 10.53 -16.61
C LYS A 359 -6.89 9.38 -16.66
N ILE A 360 -5.66 9.62 -16.19
CA ILE A 360 -4.61 8.61 -16.07
C ILE A 360 -4.41 8.32 -14.58
N TYR A 361 -4.96 7.21 -14.14
CA TYR A 361 -4.83 6.69 -12.78
C TYR A 361 -3.65 5.72 -12.74
N TYR A 362 -2.81 5.81 -11.72
CA TYR A 362 -1.69 4.89 -11.59
C TYR A 362 -1.38 4.54 -10.14
N ASP A 363 -0.90 3.32 -9.94
CA ASP A 363 -0.38 2.80 -8.67
C ASP A 363 1.08 2.37 -8.87
N LYS A 364 2.01 3.13 -8.30
CA LYS A 364 3.45 2.97 -8.46
C LYS A 364 4.00 2.09 -7.35
N PHE A 365 4.60 0.96 -7.72
CA PHE A 365 5.28 0.09 -6.77
C PHE A 365 6.76 0.50 -6.68
N ASP A 366 7.18 0.84 -5.46
CA ASP A 366 8.55 1.25 -5.11
C ASP A 366 9.37 0.09 -4.52
#